data_AF-A0A330G6D9-F1
#
_entry.id   AF-A0A330G6D9-F1
#
_cell.length_a   1.000
_cell.length_b   1.000
_cell.length_c   1.000
_cell.angle_alpha   90.00
_cell.angle_beta   90.00
_cell.angle_gamma   90.00
#
_symmetry.space_group_name_H-M   'P 1'
#
loop_
_entity.id
_entity.type
_entity.pdbx_description
1 polymer ?
#
loop_
_entity_poly.entity_id
_entity_poly.type
_entity_poly.pdbx_seq_one_letter_code
_entity_poly.pdbx_strand_id
1 'polypeptide(L)'
;MLAKYEEKTYESYFNSELDKRSSIYFPFGQVQEGGIGADSAAMSKDIWIWRILGFRKKSWLRFSGIDLMEVAKIMNDLIEDEIKNIPSIKTNLLFQYKRPELITTANGKEWFYWNQEYYRYPIYKEQQILLEKLDKRFGTKALILYASPAIYDINDLVQAKINGTIIESTNFCKVNKLKGHHRNTYIKSGNNSFACSEPEELPHFDLLVNLVQLEYKRDVVNTTAVLDFTSELRRTVEEDPYIGESFRALLMPYQERELDRFKFLYEYIAMAIFRELTGIQWLVSVDSR
;
A
#
# COMPACT_ATOMS: atom_id res chain seq x y z
N MET A 1 -18.92 17.52 -3.53
CA MET A 1 -18.85 16.85 -4.85
C MET A 1 -17.66 15.91 -4.82
N LEU A 2 -17.82 14.63 -5.15
CA LEU A 2 -16.67 13.72 -5.24
C LEU A 2 -15.77 14.12 -6.43
N ALA A 3 -14.46 14.03 -6.26
CA ALA A 3 -13.50 14.30 -7.34
C ALA A 3 -13.81 13.46 -8.59
N LYS A 4 -13.55 13.98 -9.79
CA LYS A 4 -13.93 13.39 -11.09
C LYS A 4 -12.96 12.33 -11.61
N TYR A 5 -12.36 11.55 -10.71
CA TYR A 5 -11.43 10.48 -11.05
C TYR A 5 -11.49 9.38 -9.99
N GLU A 6 -11.03 8.18 -10.35
CA GLU A 6 -11.00 7.05 -9.42
C GLU A 6 -9.79 7.12 -8.47
N GLU A 7 -9.97 6.65 -7.24
CA GLU A 7 -8.92 6.60 -6.21
C GLU A 7 -7.67 5.87 -6.73
N LYS A 8 -7.87 4.79 -7.48
CA LYS A 8 -6.80 4.00 -8.08
C LYS A 8 -5.95 4.77 -9.10
N THR A 9 -6.56 5.74 -9.80
CA THR A 9 -5.82 6.59 -10.76
C THR A 9 -4.86 7.50 -10.00
N TYR A 10 -5.31 8.09 -8.90
CA TYR A 10 -4.47 8.90 -8.01
C TYR A 10 -3.37 8.06 -7.36
N GLU A 11 -3.70 6.88 -6.79
CA GLU A 11 -2.71 5.94 -6.22
C GLU A 11 -1.58 5.66 -7.22
N SER A 12 -1.92 5.35 -8.47
CA SER A 12 -0.93 5.05 -9.51
C SER A 12 0.01 6.23 -9.79
N TYR A 13 -0.54 7.45 -9.90
CA TYR A 13 0.26 8.63 -10.18
C TYR A 13 1.13 9.03 -9.00
N PHE A 14 0.59 8.92 -7.78
CA PHE A 14 1.30 9.14 -6.54
C PHE A 14 2.50 8.19 -6.40
N ASN A 15 2.27 6.88 -6.55
CA ASN A 15 3.32 5.88 -6.45
C ASN A 15 4.42 6.10 -7.50
N SER A 16 4.07 6.45 -8.73
CA SER A 16 5.04 6.73 -9.80
C SER A 16 5.89 7.97 -9.52
N GLU A 17 5.35 8.99 -8.87
CA GLU A 17 6.11 10.17 -8.49
C GLU A 17 7.01 9.89 -7.29
N LEU A 18 6.50 9.17 -6.29
CA LEU A 18 7.24 8.80 -5.10
C LEU A 18 8.49 7.98 -5.44
N ASP A 19 8.35 7.01 -6.35
CA ASP A 19 9.44 6.20 -6.91
C ASP A 19 10.56 7.06 -7.54
N LYS A 20 10.19 8.13 -8.26
CA LYS A 20 11.15 9.03 -8.93
C LYS A 20 11.85 9.98 -7.98
N ARG A 21 11.20 10.35 -6.87
CA ARG A 21 11.64 11.43 -5.97
C ARG A 21 12.23 10.96 -4.66
N SER A 22 12.14 9.67 -4.37
CA SER A 22 12.63 9.09 -3.13
C SER A 22 13.07 7.65 -3.35
N SER A 23 13.95 7.17 -2.47
CA SER A 23 14.41 5.78 -2.51
C SER A 23 13.35 4.88 -1.89
N ILE A 24 12.36 4.51 -2.69
CA ILE A 24 11.30 3.57 -2.32
C ILE A 24 11.48 2.28 -3.09
N TYR A 25 11.28 1.18 -2.38
CA TYR A 25 11.09 -0.14 -2.95
C TYR A 25 9.61 -0.51 -2.84
N PHE A 26 9.04 -0.95 -3.95
CA PHE A 26 7.68 -1.49 -4.04
C PHE A 26 7.78 -3.02 -3.97
N PRO A 27 7.40 -3.67 -2.86
CA PRO A 27 7.40 -5.12 -2.76
C PRO A 27 6.55 -5.75 -3.87
N PHE A 28 6.88 -7.00 -4.25
CA PHE A 28 6.19 -7.69 -5.33
C PHE A 28 4.67 -7.76 -5.06
N GLY A 29 3.87 -7.86 -6.13
CA GLY A 29 2.41 -7.80 -6.07
C GLY A 29 1.84 -6.40 -6.38
N GLN A 30 2.71 -5.39 -6.48
CA GLN A 30 2.30 -4.00 -6.71
C GLN A 30 2.47 -3.52 -8.15
N VAL A 31 3.43 -4.10 -8.90
CA VAL A 31 3.76 -3.70 -10.28
C VAL A 31 3.21 -4.68 -11.33
N GLN A 32 2.69 -5.85 -10.92
CA GLN A 32 2.23 -6.89 -11.85
C GLN A 32 0.72 -6.93 -12.14
N GLU A 33 -0.09 -6.04 -11.55
CA GLU A 33 -1.51 -5.92 -11.93
C GLU A 33 -1.73 -5.08 -13.20
N GLY A 34 -0.73 -4.34 -13.69
CA GLY A 34 -0.89 -3.39 -14.79
C GLY A 34 -0.28 -3.77 -16.14
N GLY A 35 0.60 -4.79 -16.19
CA GLY A 35 1.49 -4.98 -17.35
C GLY A 35 1.15 -6.16 -18.25
N ILE A 36 0.82 -7.33 -17.68
CA ILE A 36 0.66 -8.58 -18.42
C ILE A 36 -0.35 -9.42 -17.65
N GLY A 37 -1.35 -9.98 -18.34
CA GLY A 37 -2.27 -11.00 -17.79
C GLY A 37 -1.57 -12.31 -17.46
N ALA A 38 -0.54 -12.26 -16.62
CA ALA A 38 0.27 -13.39 -16.18
C ALA A 38 -0.59 -14.43 -15.45
N ASP A 39 -1.61 -13.99 -14.72
CA ASP A 39 -2.57 -14.86 -14.04
C ASP A 39 -3.32 -15.78 -15.02
N SER A 40 -3.61 -15.27 -16.23
CA SER A 40 -4.24 -16.06 -17.29
C SER A 40 -3.23 -16.98 -18.00
N ALA A 41 -1.97 -16.54 -18.15
CA ALA A 41 -0.91 -17.34 -18.76
C ALA A 41 -0.49 -18.53 -17.88
N ALA A 42 -0.50 -18.38 -16.55
CA ALA A 42 -0.20 -19.45 -15.59
C ALA A 42 -1.23 -20.59 -15.61
N MET A 43 -2.46 -20.32 -16.05
CA MET A 43 -3.51 -21.33 -16.27
C MET A 43 -3.42 -22.00 -17.66
N SER A 44 -2.50 -21.54 -18.52
CA SER A 44 -2.34 -22.12 -19.86
C SER A 44 -1.74 -23.51 -19.78
N LYS A 45 -2.39 -24.48 -20.46
CA LYS A 45 -1.84 -25.83 -20.68
C LYS A 45 -0.91 -25.89 -21.89
N ASP A 46 -0.67 -24.75 -22.56
CA ASP A 46 0.16 -24.70 -23.75
C ASP A 46 1.64 -24.86 -23.42
N ILE A 47 2.21 -25.98 -23.86
CA ILE A 47 3.61 -26.33 -23.65
C ILE A 47 4.59 -25.35 -24.31
N TRP A 48 4.16 -24.60 -25.34
CA TRP A 48 5.00 -23.58 -25.98
C TRP A 48 5.28 -22.41 -25.05
N ILE A 49 4.29 -21.93 -24.31
CA ILE A 49 4.44 -20.84 -23.33
C ILE A 49 5.44 -21.25 -22.25
N TRP A 50 5.28 -22.46 -21.70
CA TRP A 50 6.16 -22.98 -20.66
C TRP A 50 7.60 -23.24 -21.15
N ARG A 51 7.79 -23.62 -22.42
CA ARG A 51 9.12 -23.77 -23.03
C ARG A 51 9.85 -22.43 -23.17
N ILE A 52 9.14 -21.36 -23.51
CA ILE A 52 9.69 -20.00 -23.57
C ILE A 52 10.09 -19.52 -22.17
N LEU A 53 9.31 -19.88 -21.15
CA LEU A 53 9.59 -19.57 -19.74
C LEU A 53 10.61 -20.51 -19.07
N GLY A 54 11.30 -21.37 -19.83
CA GLY A 54 12.40 -22.20 -19.33
C GLY A 54 12.04 -23.62 -18.86
N PHE A 55 10.77 -24.01 -18.86
CA PHE A 55 10.34 -25.36 -18.48
C PHE A 55 10.51 -26.36 -19.64
N ARG A 56 11.71 -26.93 -19.77
CA ARG A 56 12.02 -27.97 -20.78
C ARG A 56 11.71 -29.38 -20.26
N LYS A 57 10.45 -29.82 -20.29
CA LYS A 57 10.13 -31.26 -20.16
C LYS A 57 10.41 -32.02 -21.46
N LYS A 58 10.90 -33.26 -21.35
CA LYS A 58 11.14 -34.17 -22.48
C LYS A 58 9.83 -34.45 -23.23
N SER A 59 9.89 -34.44 -24.56
CA SER A 59 8.75 -34.46 -25.49
C SER A 59 7.81 -35.67 -25.39
N TRP A 60 8.18 -36.73 -24.65
CA TRP A 60 7.37 -37.95 -24.51
C TRP A 60 6.52 -38.04 -23.24
N LEU A 61 6.64 -37.10 -22.30
CA LEU A 61 5.79 -37.04 -21.11
C LEU A 61 4.60 -36.13 -21.36
N ARG A 62 3.37 -36.60 -21.09
CA ARG A 62 2.18 -35.74 -21.09
C ARG A 62 2.42 -34.60 -20.09
N PHE A 63 2.44 -33.36 -20.56
CA PHE A 63 2.58 -32.19 -19.70
C PHE A 63 1.31 -32.06 -18.84
N SER A 64 1.41 -32.41 -17.57
CA SER A 64 0.32 -32.32 -16.58
C SER A 64 0.24 -30.96 -15.88
N GLY A 65 0.98 -29.96 -16.37
CA GLY A 65 1.27 -28.73 -15.64
C GLY A 65 2.61 -28.79 -14.87
N ILE A 66 2.89 -27.72 -14.14
CA ILE A 66 4.02 -27.65 -13.20
C ILE A 66 3.49 -27.99 -11.81
N ASP A 67 4.29 -28.71 -11.03
CA ASP A 67 3.97 -29.01 -9.64
C ASP A 67 3.90 -27.71 -8.83
N LEU A 68 2.81 -27.50 -8.09
CA LEU A 68 2.60 -26.27 -7.33
C LEU A 68 3.70 -26.07 -6.29
N MET A 69 4.24 -27.16 -5.69
CA MET A 69 5.28 -27.06 -4.67
C MET A 69 6.64 -26.71 -5.28
N GLU A 70 6.92 -27.20 -6.50
CA GLU A 70 8.07 -26.77 -7.29
C GLU A 70 7.99 -25.28 -7.63
N VAL A 71 6.84 -24.79 -8.13
CA VAL A 71 6.63 -23.35 -8.39
C VAL A 71 6.77 -22.55 -7.10
N ALA A 72 6.14 -23.00 -6.02
CA ALA A 72 6.14 -22.29 -4.76
C ALA A 72 7.56 -22.17 -4.16
N LYS A 73 8.39 -23.22 -4.30
CA LYS A 73 9.80 -23.17 -3.93
C LYS A 73 10.58 -22.14 -4.77
N ILE A 74 10.43 -22.18 -6.10
CA ILE A 74 11.10 -21.23 -7.00
C ILE A 74 10.70 -19.80 -6.65
N MET A 75 9.41 -19.54 -6.47
CA MET A 75 8.90 -18.22 -6.10
C MET A 75 9.43 -17.76 -4.75
N ASN A 76 9.49 -18.64 -3.75
CA ASN A 76 10.06 -18.33 -2.45
C ASN A 76 11.53 -17.89 -2.55
N ASP A 77 12.33 -18.66 -3.29
CA ASP A 77 13.76 -18.38 -3.46
C ASP A 77 13.98 -17.07 -4.24
N LEU A 78 13.16 -16.80 -5.26
CA LEU A 78 13.18 -15.53 -6.02
C LEU A 78 12.84 -14.33 -5.13
N ILE A 79 11.76 -14.41 -4.34
CA ILE A 79 11.36 -13.33 -3.43
C ILE A 79 12.45 -13.09 -2.38
N GLU A 80 13.03 -14.17 -1.83
CA GLU A 80 14.11 -14.07 -0.87
C GLU A 80 15.34 -13.36 -1.45
N ASP A 81 15.82 -13.80 -2.62
CA ASP A 81 17.00 -13.23 -3.27
C ASP A 81 16.79 -11.78 -3.65
N GLU A 82 15.59 -11.41 -4.05
CA GLU A 82 15.24 -10.03 -4.31
C GLU A 82 15.31 -9.16 -3.06
N ILE A 83 14.73 -9.61 -1.94
CA ILE A 83 14.82 -8.88 -0.66
C ILE A 83 16.28 -8.77 -0.18
N LYS A 84 17.14 -9.76 -0.47
CA LYS A 84 18.58 -9.64 -0.17
C LYS A 84 19.25 -8.54 -1.00
N ASN A 85 18.74 -8.27 -2.20
CA ASN A 85 19.35 -7.36 -3.17
C ASN A 85 18.86 -5.90 -3.05
N ILE A 86 17.76 -5.63 -2.32
CA ILE A 86 17.32 -4.24 -2.10
C ILE A 86 18.33 -3.49 -1.19
N PRO A 87 18.49 -2.15 -1.36
CA PRO A 87 19.25 -1.36 -0.41
C PRO A 87 18.67 -1.48 1.00
N SER A 88 19.47 -1.19 2.02
CA SER A 88 19.04 -1.43 3.39
C SER A 88 17.78 -0.64 3.76
N ILE A 89 16.87 -1.32 4.46
CA ILE A 89 15.56 -0.75 4.80
C ILE A 89 15.71 0.32 5.88
N LYS A 90 15.14 1.50 5.62
CA LYS A 90 14.98 2.59 6.59
C LYS A 90 13.68 2.44 7.37
N THR A 91 12.56 2.30 6.66
CA THR A 91 11.23 2.21 7.29
C THR A 91 10.21 1.51 6.38
N ASN A 92 9.17 0.97 6.98
CA ASN A 92 7.98 0.53 6.26
C ASN A 92 6.98 1.69 6.16
N LEU A 93 6.32 1.83 5.02
CA LEU A 93 5.29 2.83 4.78
C LEU A 93 3.97 2.11 4.51
N LEU A 94 2.90 2.58 5.13
CA LEU A 94 1.55 2.11 4.86
C LEU A 94 0.68 3.30 4.47
N PHE A 95 0.21 3.33 3.24
CA PHE A 95 -0.65 4.39 2.72
C PHE A 95 -2.08 3.92 2.57
N GLN A 96 -3.00 4.65 3.20
CA GLN A 96 -4.41 4.61 2.88
C GLN A 96 -4.74 5.78 1.97
N TYR A 97 -4.91 5.49 0.68
CA TYR A 97 -5.36 6.50 -0.28
C TYR A 97 -6.82 6.87 -0.04
N LYS A 98 -7.16 8.14 -0.32
CA LYS A 98 -8.52 8.66 -0.22
C LYS A 98 -8.85 9.59 -1.38
N ARG A 99 -9.91 9.26 -2.11
CA ARG A 99 -10.59 10.17 -3.04
C ARG A 99 -11.26 11.32 -2.26
N PRO A 100 -10.97 12.58 -2.61
CA PRO A 100 -11.52 13.71 -1.87
C PRO A 100 -12.93 14.08 -2.36
N GLU A 101 -13.68 14.71 -1.47
CA GLU A 101 -14.88 15.49 -1.76
C GLU A 101 -14.54 16.98 -1.72
N LEU A 102 -14.80 17.71 -2.81
CA LEU A 102 -14.75 19.16 -2.84
C LEU A 102 -16.07 19.76 -2.34
N ILE A 103 -15.99 20.66 -1.36
CA ILE A 103 -17.11 21.41 -0.81
C ILE A 103 -17.01 22.86 -1.27
N THR A 104 -17.99 23.31 -2.06
CA THR A 104 -18.01 24.64 -2.68
C THR A 104 -19.08 25.57 -2.11
N THR A 105 -19.95 25.06 -1.23
CA THR A 105 -21.09 25.82 -0.72
C THR A 105 -20.94 26.17 0.75
N ALA A 106 -21.36 27.39 1.10
CA ALA A 106 -21.37 27.91 2.48
C ALA A 106 -22.20 27.09 3.47
N ASN A 107 -23.08 26.21 2.97
CA ASN A 107 -23.89 25.30 3.78
C ASN A 107 -23.11 24.05 4.24
N GLY A 108 -21.85 23.89 3.84
CA GLY A 108 -21.00 22.81 4.33
C GLY A 108 -20.82 22.88 5.83
N LYS A 109 -20.96 21.73 6.53
CA LYS A 109 -20.85 21.66 8.00
C LYS A 109 -19.52 22.23 8.51
N GLU A 110 -18.46 22.07 7.73
CA GLU A 110 -17.11 22.49 8.07
C GLU A 110 -16.72 23.83 7.43
N TRP A 111 -17.66 24.54 6.77
CA TRP A 111 -17.35 25.79 6.03
C TRP A 111 -16.81 26.89 6.92
N PHE A 112 -17.32 27.03 8.14
CA PHE A 112 -16.94 28.11 9.05
C PHE A 112 -15.47 28.06 9.51
N TYR A 113 -14.81 26.89 9.41
CA TYR A 113 -13.38 26.78 9.69
C TYR A 113 -12.51 27.34 8.57
N TRP A 114 -13.00 27.31 7.33
CA TRP A 114 -12.23 27.63 6.14
C TRP A 114 -12.62 28.96 5.51
N ASN A 115 -13.91 29.30 5.55
CA ASN A 115 -14.52 30.45 4.86
C ASN A 115 -14.22 30.51 3.36
N GLN A 116 -13.97 29.35 2.74
CA GLN A 116 -13.70 29.16 1.32
C GLN A 116 -13.96 27.69 0.93
N GLU A 117 -13.81 27.36 -0.35
CA GLU A 117 -13.90 25.98 -0.81
C GLU A 117 -12.81 25.09 -0.18
N TYR A 118 -13.16 23.86 0.17
CA TYR A 118 -12.24 22.93 0.81
C TYR A 118 -12.49 21.49 0.39
N TYR A 119 -11.47 20.66 0.57
CA TYR A 119 -11.52 19.23 0.37
C TYR A 119 -11.78 18.52 1.70
N ARG A 120 -12.40 17.35 1.62
CA ARG A 120 -12.55 16.44 2.76
C ARG A 120 -12.57 14.99 2.33
N TYR A 121 -12.31 14.09 3.27
CA TYR A 121 -12.58 12.67 3.09
C TYR A 121 -13.18 12.05 4.37
N PRO A 122 -14.06 11.04 4.24
CA PRO A 122 -14.56 10.29 5.37
C PRO A 122 -13.49 9.34 5.93
N ILE A 123 -13.52 9.15 7.24
CA ILE A 123 -12.73 8.17 7.98
C ILE A 123 -13.66 7.01 8.33
N TYR A 124 -13.44 5.85 7.71
CA TYR A 124 -14.23 4.65 7.99
C TYR A 124 -13.76 4.05 9.31
N LYS A 125 -14.69 3.82 10.24
CA LYS A 125 -14.40 3.44 11.61
C LYS A 125 -13.63 2.12 11.69
N GLU A 126 -14.07 1.12 10.94
CA GLU A 126 -13.48 -0.22 10.93
C GLU A 126 -12.05 -0.18 10.40
N GLN A 127 -11.83 0.55 9.29
CA GLN A 127 -10.49 0.76 8.71
C GLN A 127 -9.58 1.55 9.67
N GLN A 128 -10.10 2.61 10.30
CA GLN A 128 -9.35 3.41 11.27
C GLN A 128 -8.92 2.59 12.48
N ILE A 129 -9.80 1.71 13.00
CA ILE A 129 -9.47 0.80 14.11
C ILE A 129 -8.29 -0.11 13.74
N LEU A 130 -8.29 -0.69 12.54
CA LEU A 130 -7.20 -1.53 12.07
C LEU A 130 -5.90 -0.73 11.95
N LEU A 131 -5.95 0.44 11.30
CA LEU A 131 -4.77 1.30 11.14
C LEU A 131 -4.22 1.76 12.49
N GLU A 132 -5.07 2.07 13.47
CA GLU A 132 -4.64 2.42 14.84
C GLU A 132 -3.95 1.25 15.54
N LYS A 133 -4.43 0.02 15.36
CA LYS A 133 -3.77 -1.19 15.89
C LYS A 133 -2.39 -1.37 15.25
N LEU A 134 -2.29 -1.20 13.93
CA LEU A 134 -1.02 -1.29 13.21
C LEU A 134 -0.05 -0.19 13.69
N ASP A 135 -0.50 1.06 13.82
CA ASP A 135 0.31 2.18 14.31
C ASP A 135 0.84 1.91 15.73
N LYS A 136 -0.02 1.37 16.61
CA LYS A 136 0.37 0.99 17.97
C LYS A 136 1.37 -0.15 18.01
N ARG A 137 1.24 -1.17 17.14
CA ARG A 137 2.14 -2.34 17.12
C ARG A 137 3.50 -2.02 16.51
N PHE A 138 3.51 -1.27 15.42
CA PHE A 138 4.76 -0.94 14.72
C PHE A 138 5.47 0.27 15.32
N GLY A 139 4.75 1.21 15.93
CA GLY A 139 5.33 2.41 16.51
C GLY A 139 6.21 3.14 15.50
N THR A 140 7.49 3.32 15.81
CA THR A 140 8.45 3.97 14.91
C THR A 140 8.99 3.09 13.78
N LYS A 141 8.61 1.79 13.74
CA LYS A 141 9.05 0.85 12.68
C LYS A 141 8.28 1.01 11.36
N ALA A 142 7.14 1.72 11.39
CA ALA A 142 6.35 2.01 10.20
C ALA A 142 5.75 3.42 10.26
N LEU A 143 5.65 4.04 9.10
CA LEU A 143 4.92 5.31 8.92
C LEU A 143 3.58 5.00 8.25
N ILE A 144 2.49 5.22 8.97
CA ILE A 144 1.13 4.92 8.51
C ILE A 144 0.38 6.22 8.28
N LEU A 145 -0.04 6.45 7.04
CA LEU A 145 -0.60 7.73 6.58
C LEU A 145 -1.87 7.54 5.77
N TYR A 146 -2.82 8.44 5.98
CA TYR A 146 -3.81 8.78 4.97
C TYR A 146 -3.18 9.74 3.95
N ALA A 147 -3.50 9.52 2.67
CA ALA A 147 -3.04 10.37 1.57
C ALA A 147 -4.22 10.75 0.67
N SER A 148 -4.55 12.03 0.59
CA SER A 148 -5.68 12.54 -0.20
C SER A 148 -5.29 13.81 -0.95
N PRO A 149 -5.46 13.88 -2.29
CA PRO A 149 -5.05 15.02 -3.08
C PRO A 149 -6.02 16.21 -2.93
N ALA A 150 -5.50 17.43 -2.94
CA ALA A 150 -6.30 18.66 -3.07
C ALA A 150 -6.61 18.95 -4.55
N ILE A 151 -7.15 17.96 -5.27
CA ILE A 151 -7.44 18.01 -6.71
C ILE A 151 -8.85 17.48 -6.97
N TYR A 152 -9.65 18.21 -7.73
CA TYR A 152 -11.02 17.79 -8.07
C TYR A 152 -11.16 17.21 -9.49
N ASP A 153 -10.55 17.83 -10.51
CA ASP A 153 -10.72 17.44 -11.90
C ASP A 153 -9.64 16.46 -12.37
N ILE A 154 -10.00 15.57 -13.32
CA ILE A 154 -9.05 14.62 -13.90
C ILE A 154 -7.95 15.32 -14.70
N ASN A 155 -8.25 16.44 -15.36
CA ASN A 155 -7.25 17.18 -16.13
C ASN A 155 -6.20 17.77 -15.19
N ASP A 156 -6.62 18.33 -14.06
CA ASP A 156 -5.71 18.85 -13.03
C ASP A 156 -4.84 17.74 -12.44
N LEU A 157 -5.41 16.55 -12.22
CA LEU A 157 -4.65 15.38 -11.76
C LEU A 157 -3.59 14.95 -12.79
N VAL A 158 -3.94 14.96 -14.09
CA VAL A 158 -2.99 14.66 -15.17
C VAL A 158 -1.92 15.74 -15.27
N GLN A 159 -2.27 17.02 -15.12
CA GLN A 159 -1.28 18.11 -15.11
C GLN A 159 -0.32 17.97 -13.93
N ALA A 160 -0.82 17.67 -12.74
CA ALA A 160 0.02 17.43 -11.56
C ALA A 160 0.99 16.24 -11.79
N LYS A 161 0.53 15.17 -12.45
CA LYS A 161 1.41 14.06 -12.85
C LYS A 161 2.49 14.50 -13.83
N ILE A 162 2.12 15.27 -14.86
CA ILE A 162 3.06 15.77 -15.88
C ILE A 162 4.13 16.64 -15.23
N ASN A 163 3.72 17.49 -14.28
CA ASN A 163 4.60 18.42 -13.60
C ASN A 163 5.39 17.80 -12.44
N GLY A 164 5.07 16.56 -12.04
CA GLY A 164 5.69 15.89 -10.89
C GLY A 164 5.37 16.58 -9.57
N THR A 165 4.13 17.04 -9.41
CA THR A 165 3.64 17.78 -8.24
C THR A 165 2.48 17.08 -7.52
N ILE A 166 2.27 15.78 -7.73
CA ILE A 166 1.22 14.99 -7.07
C ILE A 166 1.47 14.97 -5.56
N ILE A 167 2.72 14.75 -5.10
CA ILE A 167 3.04 14.70 -3.67
C ILE A 167 2.81 16.07 -3.02
N GLU A 168 3.25 17.15 -3.66
CA GLU A 168 2.97 18.52 -3.21
C GLU A 168 1.49 18.83 -3.24
N SER A 169 0.71 18.16 -4.09
CA SER A 169 -0.76 18.28 -4.20
C SER A 169 -1.51 17.33 -3.27
N THR A 170 -0.82 16.62 -2.37
CA THR A 170 -1.43 15.71 -1.40
C THR A 170 -1.44 16.25 0.02
N ASN A 171 -2.58 16.10 0.71
CA ASN A 171 -2.68 16.18 2.16
C ASN A 171 -2.34 14.81 2.76
N PHE A 172 -1.40 14.82 3.70
CA PHE A 172 -1.00 13.65 4.46
C PHE A 172 -1.42 13.80 5.91
N CYS A 173 -1.96 12.73 6.49
CA CYS A 173 -2.32 12.71 7.89
C CYS A 173 -1.92 11.39 8.55
N LYS A 174 -1.24 11.47 9.70
CA LYS A 174 -0.95 10.29 10.53
C LYS A 174 -2.26 9.73 11.10
N VAL A 175 -2.35 8.41 11.13
CA VAL A 175 -3.55 7.70 11.62
C VAL A 175 -3.88 8.07 13.05
N ASN A 176 -2.88 8.14 13.93
CA ASN A 176 -3.08 8.45 15.35
C ASN A 176 -3.65 9.86 15.61
N LYS A 177 -3.51 10.78 14.65
CA LYS A 177 -4.10 12.13 14.69
C LYS A 177 -5.57 12.18 14.27
N LEU A 178 -6.09 11.09 13.71
CA LEU A 178 -7.48 10.97 13.28
C LEU A 178 -8.33 10.10 14.22
N LYS A 179 -7.77 9.73 15.38
CA LYS A 179 -8.45 8.89 16.36
C LYS A 179 -9.73 9.55 16.88
N GLY A 180 -10.86 8.87 16.70
CA GLY A 180 -12.17 9.37 17.11
C GLY A 180 -12.79 10.41 16.16
N HIS A 181 -12.09 10.82 15.11
CA HIS A 181 -12.61 11.73 14.09
C HIS A 181 -13.31 10.96 12.96
N HIS A 182 -14.39 11.52 12.44
CA HIS A 182 -15.15 10.89 11.35
C HIS A 182 -14.76 11.45 9.98
N ARG A 183 -14.11 12.61 9.94
CA ARG A 183 -13.64 13.28 8.72
C ARG A 183 -12.33 14.01 8.94
N ASN A 184 -11.56 14.19 7.87
CA ASN A 184 -10.50 15.18 7.79
C ASN A 184 -10.84 16.19 6.70
N THR A 185 -10.59 17.47 6.92
CA THR A 185 -10.85 18.56 5.95
C THR A 185 -9.60 19.41 5.75
N TYR A 186 -9.39 19.96 4.55
CA TYR A 186 -8.20 20.74 4.21
C TYR A 186 -8.46 21.58 2.95
N ILE A 187 -7.82 22.75 2.85
CA ILE A 187 -7.99 23.67 1.71
C ILE A 187 -6.99 23.42 0.58
N LYS A 188 -5.76 23.09 0.95
CA LYS A 188 -4.69 22.76 0.00
C LYS A 188 -3.85 21.63 0.57
N SER A 189 -3.11 21.02 -0.34
CA SER A 189 -2.09 20.07 -0.04
C SER A 189 -0.97 20.65 0.80
N GLY A 190 -0.36 19.81 1.63
CA GLY A 190 0.70 20.25 2.52
C GLY A 190 0.33 21.40 3.49
N ASN A 191 -0.95 21.60 3.77
CA ASN A 191 -1.40 22.59 4.75
C ASN A 191 -1.95 21.95 6.01
N ASN A 192 -2.16 22.77 7.05
CA ASN A 192 -2.93 22.38 8.22
C ASN A 192 -4.29 21.81 7.77
N SER A 193 -4.74 20.74 8.43
CA SER A 193 -6.03 20.11 8.20
C SER A 193 -6.85 20.14 9.49
N PHE A 194 -8.17 19.97 9.41
CA PHE A 194 -9.02 19.79 10.59
C PHE A 194 -9.53 18.37 10.66
N ALA A 195 -9.24 17.70 11.77
CA ALA A 195 -9.89 16.45 12.13
C ALA A 195 -11.25 16.78 12.75
N CYS A 196 -12.34 16.33 12.14
CA CYS A 196 -13.70 16.71 12.50
C CYS A 196 -14.39 15.58 13.26
N SER A 197 -14.70 15.85 14.54
CA SER A 197 -15.67 15.22 15.45
C SER A 197 -15.74 16.17 16.65
N GLU A 198 -14.57 16.39 17.25
CA GLU A 198 -14.18 17.60 17.95
C GLU A 198 -13.11 18.26 17.07
N PRO A 199 -13.23 19.53 16.67
CA PRO A 199 -12.32 20.12 15.70
C PRO A 199 -10.91 20.25 16.27
N GLU A 200 -9.96 19.48 15.73
CA GLU A 200 -8.54 19.59 16.05
C GLU A 200 -7.78 20.05 14.80
N GLU A 201 -7.01 21.15 14.93
CA GLU A 201 -6.09 21.57 13.89
C GLU A 201 -4.86 20.65 13.89
N LEU A 202 -4.61 20.04 12.73
CA LEU A 202 -3.48 19.16 12.51
C LEU A 202 -2.41 19.92 11.72
N PRO A 203 -1.13 19.87 12.15
CA PRO A 203 -0.07 20.56 11.43
C PRO A 203 0.23 19.88 10.09
N HIS A 204 0.81 20.65 9.18
CA HIS A 204 1.36 20.12 7.94
C HIS A 204 2.31 18.93 8.17
N PHE A 205 2.11 17.87 7.36
CA PHE A 205 3.05 16.76 7.22
C PHE A 205 3.72 16.78 5.83
N ASP A 206 5.03 17.06 5.80
CA ASP A 206 5.85 16.95 4.58
C ASP A 206 6.40 15.53 4.45
N LEU A 207 5.89 14.77 3.48
CA LEU A 207 6.30 13.38 3.29
C LEU A 207 7.80 13.26 2.98
N LEU A 208 8.33 14.05 2.05
CA LEU A 208 9.70 13.88 1.57
C LEU A 208 10.71 14.27 2.66
N VAL A 209 10.44 15.35 3.39
CA VAL A 209 11.27 15.76 4.53
C VAL A 209 11.24 14.68 5.62
N ASN A 210 10.07 14.12 5.94
CA ASN A 210 9.97 13.05 6.92
C ASN A 210 10.71 11.79 6.47
N LEU A 211 10.64 11.41 5.19
CA LEU A 211 11.37 10.25 4.65
C LEU A 211 12.90 10.43 4.75
N VAL A 212 13.40 11.64 4.52
CA VAL A 212 14.84 11.95 4.68
C VAL A 212 15.27 11.90 6.14
N GLN A 213 14.42 12.35 7.06
CA GLN A 213 14.69 12.38 8.51
C GLN A 213 14.60 11.01 9.19
N LEU A 214 14.05 9.99 8.52
CA LEU A 214 13.93 8.65 9.11
C LEU A 214 15.31 8.02 9.26
N GLU A 215 15.67 7.75 10.52
CA GLU A 215 16.97 7.19 10.87
C GLU A 215 17.14 5.77 10.32
N TYR A 216 18.30 5.55 9.71
CA TYR A 216 18.69 4.26 9.20
C TYR A 216 19.17 3.34 10.33
N LYS A 217 18.54 2.17 10.48
CA LYS A 217 19.03 1.11 11.38
C LYS A 217 20.04 0.23 10.64
N ARG A 218 21.33 0.49 10.88
CA ARG A 218 22.47 -0.12 10.17
C ARG A 218 22.61 -1.65 10.26
N ASP A 219 21.95 -2.29 11.22
CA ASP A 219 22.31 -3.67 11.61
C ASP A 219 21.23 -4.73 11.38
N VAL A 220 20.16 -4.43 10.64
CA VAL A 220 19.09 -5.42 10.38
C VAL A 220 19.21 -5.97 8.97
N VAL A 221 19.31 -7.31 8.86
CA VAL A 221 19.26 -8.00 7.56
C VAL A 221 17.87 -7.81 6.95
N ASN A 222 17.82 -7.36 5.69
CA ASN A 222 16.56 -7.04 5.00
C ASN A 222 15.54 -8.19 5.03
N THR A 223 15.98 -9.43 4.83
CA THR A 223 15.10 -10.60 4.85
C THR A 223 14.43 -10.79 6.21
N THR A 224 15.17 -10.63 7.30
CA THR A 224 14.62 -10.67 8.66
C THR A 224 13.69 -9.48 8.90
N ALA A 225 14.07 -8.27 8.50
CA ALA A 225 13.24 -7.07 8.66
C ALA A 225 11.89 -7.19 7.94
N VAL A 226 11.89 -7.69 6.70
CA VAL A 226 10.69 -7.90 5.90
C VAL A 226 9.81 -8.98 6.52
N LEU A 227 10.38 -10.16 6.80
CA LEU A 227 9.61 -11.27 7.38
C LEU A 227 9.00 -10.89 8.74
N ASP A 228 9.77 -10.23 9.61
CA ASP A 228 9.27 -9.80 10.92
C ASP A 228 8.12 -8.79 10.77
N PHE A 229 8.23 -7.85 9.82
CA PHE A 229 7.18 -6.87 9.55
C PHE A 229 5.91 -7.52 9.00
N THR A 230 6.03 -8.34 7.95
CA THR A 230 4.89 -8.97 7.28
C THR A 230 4.20 -9.98 8.19
N SER A 231 4.96 -10.79 8.94
CA SER A 231 4.38 -11.75 9.88
C SER A 231 3.63 -11.07 11.01
N GLU A 232 4.14 -9.95 11.55
CA GLU A 232 3.44 -9.19 12.58
C GLU A 232 2.19 -8.50 12.02
N LEU A 233 2.25 -7.96 10.79
CA LEU A 233 1.09 -7.38 10.12
C LEU A 233 0.01 -8.44 9.92
N ARG A 234 0.38 -9.60 9.37
CA ARG A 234 -0.51 -10.73 9.15
C ARG A 234 -1.21 -11.14 10.45
N ARG A 235 -0.47 -11.35 11.55
CA ARG A 235 -1.07 -11.67 12.87
C ARG A 235 -2.04 -10.58 13.34
N THR A 236 -1.67 -9.31 13.15
CA THR A 236 -2.52 -8.18 13.54
C THR A 236 -3.84 -8.17 12.78
N VAL A 237 -3.81 -8.49 11.49
CA VAL A 237 -4.99 -8.55 10.61
C VAL A 237 -5.83 -9.79 10.91
N GLU A 238 -5.20 -10.95 11.15
CA GLU A 238 -5.90 -12.16 11.59
C GLU A 238 -6.70 -11.91 12.89
N GLU A 239 -6.15 -11.14 13.83
CA GLU A 239 -6.83 -10.78 15.08
C GLU A 239 -7.87 -9.65 14.93
N ASP A 240 -8.05 -9.08 13.73
CA ASP A 240 -9.00 -7.99 13.54
C ASP A 240 -10.45 -8.48 13.55
N PRO A 241 -11.36 -7.88 14.34
CA PRO A 241 -12.74 -8.35 14.47
C PRO A 241 -13.58 -8.06 13.23
N TYR A 242 -13.16 -7.17 12.33
CA TYR A 242 -13.95 -6.82 11.15
C TYR A 242 -13.50 -7.61 9.91
N ILE A 243 -12.19 -7.63 9.63
CA ILE A 243 -11.66 -8.30 8.42
C ILE A 243 -10.95 -9.63 8.69
N GLY A 244 -10.65 -9.97 9.95
CA GLY A 244 -9.81 -11.12 10.27
C GLY A 244 -10.41 -12.46 9.86
N GLU A 245 -11.74 -12.59 9.88
CA GLU A 245 -12.42 -13.79 9.35
C GLU A 245 -12.24 -13.94 7.85
N SER A 246 -12.52 -12.89 7.07
CA SER A 246 -12.32 -12.88 5.62
C SER A 246 -10.86 -13.09 5.24
N PHE A 247 -9.93 -12.48 5.99
CA PHE A 247 -8.50 -12.65 5.79
C PHE A 247 -8.07 -14.11 5.99
N ARG A 248 -8.48 -14.76 7.09
CA ARG A 248 -8.21 -16.18 7.31
C ARG A 248 -8.84 -17.06 6.23
N ALA A 249 -10.08 -16.77 5.84
CA ALA A 249 -10.78 -17.54 4.80
C ALA A 249 -10.06 -17.48 3.45
N LEU A 250 -9.50 -16.33 3.08
CA LEU A 250 -8.71 -16.18 1.84
C LEU A 250 -7.33 -16.82 1.95
N LEU A 251 -6.74 -16.88 3.14
CA LEU A 251 -5.42 -17.46 3.37
C LEU A 251 -5.45 -18.99 3.52
N MET A 252 -6.57 -19.55 4.01
CA MET A 252 -6.77 -20.97 4.31
C MET A 252 -6.47 -21.92 3.12
N PRO A 253 -6.90 -21.65 1.86
CA PRO A 253 -6.58 -22.52 0.73
C PRO A 253 -5.08 -22.69 0.46
N TYR A 254 -4.26 -21.70 0.85
CA TYR A 254 -2.81 -21.75 0.72
C TYR A 254 -2.17 -22.54 1.88
N GLN A 255 -2.73 -22.44 3.08
CA GLN A 255 -2.32 -23.25 4.24
C GLN A 255 -2.63 -24.74 4.04
N GLU A 256 -3.81 -25.08 3.54
CA GLU A 256 -4.20 -26.48 3.26
C GLU A 256 -3.31 -27.15 2.21
N ARG A 257 -2.67 -26.34 1.36
CA ARG A 257 -1.68 -26.78 0.36
C ARG A 257 -0.25 -26.77 0.87
N GLU A 258 -0.05 -26.59 2.18
CA GLU A 258 1.25 -26.52 2.85
C GLU A 258 2.17 -25.42 2.28
N LEU A 259 1.61 -24.31 1.76
CA LEU A 259 2.44 -23.21 1.24
C LEU A 259 3.08 -22.39 2.35
N ASP A 260 2.60 -22.49 3.59
CA ASP A 260 3.15 -21.85 4.78
C ASP A 260 4.59 -22.29 5.10
N ARG A 261 5.03 -23.44 4.57
CA ARG A 261 6.45 -23.86 4.64
C ARG A 261 7.39 -22.95 3.84
N PHE A 262 6.87 -22.24 2.84
CA PHE A 262 7.61 -21.30 2.00
C PHE A 262 7.42 -19.87 2.53
N LYS A 263 8.17 -19.53 3.58
CA LYS A 263 7.94 -18.32 4.39
C LYS A 263 7.80 -17.04 3.56
N PHE A 264 8.68 -16.79 2.60
CA PHE A 264 8.65 -15.55 1.82
C PHE A 264 7.43 -15.50 0.89
N LEU A 265 7.13 -16.61 0.22
CA LEU A 265 5.94 -16.71 -0.63
C LEU A 265 4.65 -16.61 0.19
N TYR A 266 4.62 -17.21 1.37
CA TYR A 266 3.43 -17.22 2.21
C TYR A 266 3.12 -15.83 2.77
N GLU A 267 4.14 -15.15 3.29
CA GLU A 267 4.02 -13.75 3.74
C GLU A 267 3.68 -12.81 2.57
N TYR A 268 4.21 -13.09 1.38
CA TYR A 268 3.82 -12.39 0.16
C TYR A 268 2.33 -12.52 -0.16
N ILE A 269 1.80 -13.74 -0.15
CA ILE A 269 0.35 -14.01 -0.38
C ILE A 269 -0.49 -13.28 0.68
N ALA A 270 -0.06 -13.32 1.94
CA ALA A 270 -0.74 -12.62 3.02
C ALA A 270 -0.79 -11.10 2.80
N MET A 271 0.31 -10.49 2.34
CA MET A 271 0.35 -9.06 2.01
C MET A 271 -0.55 -8.71 0.81
N ALA A 272 -0.66 -9.59 -0.19
CA ALA A 272 -1.58 -9.40 -1.31
C ALA A 272 -3.05 -9.42 -0.85
N ILE A 273 -3.43 -10.41 -0.04
CA ILE A 273 -4.78 -10.51 0.55
C ILE A 273 -5.08 -9.30 1.43
N PHE A 274 -4.10 -8.85 2.23
CA PHE A 274 -4.25 -7.65 3.07
C PHE A 274 -4.57 -6.42 2.22
N ARG A 275 -3.83 -6.19 1.14
CA ARG A 275 -4.09 -5.08 0.20
C ARG A 275 -5.46 -5.20 -0.44
N GLU A 276 -5.86 -6.39 -0.89
CA GLU A 276 -7.17 -6.64 -1.50
C GLU A 276 -8.32 -6.28 -0.56
N LEU A 277 -8.24 -6.71 0.71
CA LEU A 277 -9.30 -6.48 1.69
C LEU A 277 -9.36 -5.03 2.20
N THR A 278 -8.22 -4.34 2.26
CA THR A 278 -8.13 -3.04 2.95
C THR A 278 -7.93 -1.85 2.04
N GLY A 279 -7.40 -2.06 0.83
CA GLY A 279 -6.88 -1.02 -0.04
C GLY A 279 -5.61 -0.33 0.47
N ILE A 280 -5.00 -0.82 1.57
CA ILE A 280 -3.78 -0.23 2.14
C ILE A 280 -2.57 -0.67 1.31
N GLN A 281 -1.78 0.30 0.87
CA GLN A 281 -0.55 0.07 0.12
C GLN A 281 0.66 0.02 1.05
N TRP A 282 1.48 -1.04 0.94
CA TRP A 282 2.72 -1.19 1.70
C TRP A 282 3.96 -0.88 0.86
N LEU A 283 4.75 0.11 1.24
CA LEU A 283 6.01 0.45 0.56
C LEU A 283 7.17 0.35 1.55
N VAL A 284 8.39 0.26 1.03
CA VAL A 284 9.59 0.22 1.86
C VAL A 284 10.48 1.39 1.48
N SER A 285 10.79 2.27 2.43
CA SER A 285 11.84 3.27 2.22
C SER A 285 13.20 2.61 2.44
N VAL A 286 14.09 2.80 1.48
CA VAL A 286 15.42 2.19 1.47
C VAL A 286 16.50 3.26 1.41
N ASP A 287 17.75 2.87 1.70
CA ASP A 287 18.86 3.80 1.61
C ASP A 287 19.19 4.21 0.17
N SER A 288 19.48 5.50 0.01
CA SER A 288 19.92 6.09 -1.24
C SER A 288 21.41 5.81 -1.34
N ARG A 289 21.81 4.82 -2.14
CA ARG A 289 23.23 4.56 -2.39
C ARG A 289 23.90 5.77 -3.05
#